data_AF-A0A9D4TLA7-F1
#
_entry.id   AF-A0A9D4TLA7-F1
#
_cell.length_a   1.000
_cell.length_b   1.000
_cell.length_c   1.000
_cell.angle_alpha   90.00
_cell.angle_beta   90.00
_cell.angle_gamma   90.00
#
_symmetry.space_group_name_H-M   'P 1'
#
loop_
_entity.id
_entity.type
_entity.pdbx_description
1 polymer ?
#
loop_
_entity_poly.entity_id
_entity_poly.type
_entity_poly.pdbx_seq_one_letter_code
_entity_poly.pdbx_strand_id
1 'polypeptide(L)'
;MHSMELLARLGASLLRTPAVIALYRHLVLSHRPWTRCFGLCVLAVVYGLRTARQFSNRRLKLTALAALVFTQAALSLLPKSLLAPAAGCIALVAATALACIAGFQPEDGIGHRCGVKGFNGRLCENTIEAAVELAERDLREGPLPGFPYLEFDVQETADGELVVFHDALLSGAFPIDGCNAALAEQLVQAAGVPFNSLTLQHLSLAQLQSLHLAGRRGLHVPTLNQLLEACVAAGLRRTLAVEVKLLSTDAARQRLIDTVGGYLDAQAPRLSSDPVAVRHRCKQLGWAGIIAFPHLFAASFGEYGTPEWRRWAHKFKQSGIPATGMGQKLRMLWNHPAGPKTIHFWAPTFKWGISMANIADMQRPAELISYPQQLAITATGLIWSRFSTQITPVNYNLLAVNAFMAVTGIYQLQRKIRHDMELKEAAGAAAGGA
;
A
#
# COMPACT_ATOMS: atom_id res chain seq x y z
N MET A 1 -3.74 -3.17 33.16
CA MET A 1 -3.17 -4.43 32.63
C MET A 1 -3.98 -5.69 32.96
N HIS A 2 -4.80 -5.75 34.03
CA HIS A 2 -5.58 -6.95 34.37
C HIS A 2 -6.84 -7.22 33.50
N SER A 3 -7.36 -6.25 32.75
CA SER A 3 -8.62 -6.40 31.98
C SER A 3 -8.43 -7.06 30.60
N MET A 4 -7.25 -6.94 30.00
CA MET A 4 -6.93 -7.56 28.69
C MET A 4 -6.48 -9.01 28.84
N GLU A 5 -5.87 -9.37 29.97
CA GLU A 5 -5.53 -10.76 30.30
C GLU A 5 -6.79 -11.59 30.62
N LEU A 6 -7.80 -10.95 31.24
CA LEU A 6 -9.11 -11.55 31.47
C LEU A 6 -9.85 -11.85 30.15
N LEU A 7 -9.79 -10.93 29.18
CA LEU A 7 -10.37 -11.11 27.84
C LEU A 7 -9.63 -12.17 27.00
N ALA A 8 -8.30 -12.27 27.13
CA ALA A 8 -7.51 -13.33 26.49
C ALA A 8 -7.78 -14.72 27.10
N ARG A 9 -7.95 -14.80 28.44
CA ARG A 9 -8.32 -16.04 29.13
C ARG A 9 -9.78 -16.46 28.87
N LEU A 10 -10.71 -15.49 28.73
CA LEU A 10 -12.09 -15.73 28.27
C LEU A 10 -12.12 -16.22 26.81
N GLY A 11 -11.28 -15.68 25.93
CA GLY A 11 -11.16 -16.13 24.54
C GLY A 11 -10.58 -17.54 24.38
N ALA A 12 -9.64 -17.93 25.24
CA ALA A 12 -9.04 -19.26 25.24
C ALA A 12 -9.95 -20.35 25.84
N SER A 13 -10.83 -20.01 26.80
CA SER A 13 -11.80 -20.97 27.35
C SER A 13 -12.99 -21.22 26.42
N LEU A 14 -13.40 -20.21 25.63
CA LEU A 14 -14.46 -20.33 24.61
C LEU A 14 -14.16 -21.41 23.55
N LEU A 15 -12.90 -21.57 23.14
CA LEU A 15 -12.47 -22.54 22.13
C LEU A 15 -12.42 -24.00 22.63
N ARG A 16 -12.51 -24.24 23.94
CA ARG A 16 -12.58 -25.58 24.54
C ARG A 16 -13.99 -25.93 25.05
N THR A 17 -14.99 -25.13 24.69
CA THR A 17 -16.37 -25.45 25.05
C THR A 17 -16.88 -26.63 24.21
N PRO A 18 -17.69 -27.54 24.79
CA PRO A 18 -18.28 -28.67 24.07
C PRO A 18 -19.05 -28.26 22.80
N ALA A 19 -19.62 -27.05 22.78
CA ALA A 19 -20.34 -26.49 21.64
C ALA A 19 -19.45 -26.19 20.42
N VAL A 20 -18.22 -25.69 20.64
CA VAL A 20 -17.27 -25.39 19.55
C VAL A 20 -16.67 -26.68 18.98
N ILE A 21 -16.41 -27.67 19.85
CA ILE A 21 -15.94 -29.01 19.42
C ILE A 21 -17.06 -29.76 18.67
N ALA A 22 -18.32 -29.61 19.10
CA ALA A 22 -19.49 -30.14 18.40
C ALA A 22 -19.68 -29.47 17.04
N LEU A 23 -19.50 -28.15 16.94
CA LEU A 23 -19.57 -27.40 15.68
C LEU A 23 -18.45 -27.82 14.71
N TYR A 24 -17.23 -28.03 15.22
CA TYR A 24 -16.10 -28.54 14.44
C TYR A 24 -16.35 -29.96 13.90
N ARG A 25 -16.85 -30.88 14.74
CA ARG A 25 -17.25 -32.22 14.28
C ARG A 25 -18.38 -32.15 13.25
N HIS A 26 -19.33 -31.22 13.42
CA HIS A 26 -20.48 -31.10 12.52
C HIS A 26 -20.12 -30.48 11.15
N LEU A 27 -19.16 -29.56 11.11
CA LEU A 27 -18.74 -28.91 9.86
C LEU A 27 -17.67 -29.71 9.10
N VAL A 28 -16.78 -30.42 9.80
CA VAL A 28 -15.62 -31.09 9.17
C VAL A 28 -15.86 -32.60 8.96
N LEU A 29 -16.61 -33.27 9.84
CA LEU A 29 -16.84 -34.73 9.76
C LEU A 29 -18.24 -35.13 9.26
N SER A 30 -19.13 -34.17 8.96
CA SER A 30 -20.49 -34.42 8.43
C SER A 30 -20.47 -35.29 7.18
N HIS A 31 -21.38 -36.28 7.06
CA HIS A 31 -21.50 -37.12 5.85
C HIS A 31 -22.10 -36.40 4.63
N ARG A 32 -22.54 -35.14 4.78
CA ARG A 32 -23.10 -34.34 3.69
C ARG A 32 -22.02 -33.49 2.99
N PRO A 33 -21.89 -33.57 1.66
CA PRO A 33 -20.75 -33.00 0.92
C PRO A 33 -20.67 -31.46 0.95
N TRP A 34 -21.82 -30.75 1.01
CA TRP A 34 -21.89 -29.29 1.04
C TRP A 34 -21.38 -28.67 2.35
N THR A 35 -21.62 -29.34 3.48
CA THR A 35 -21.14 -28.90 4.80
C THR A 35 -19.62 -29.03 4.94
N ARG A 36 -19.02 -30.06 4.34
CA ARG A 36 -17.55 -30.23 4.29
C ARG A 36 -16.88 -29.14 3.45
N CYS A 37 -17.45 -28.80 2.30
CA CYS A 37 -16.92 -27.73 1.44
C CYS A 37 -16.94 -26.36 2.14
N PHE A 38 -18.01 -26.06 2.87
CA PHE A 38 -18.11 -24.83 3.65
C PHE A 38 -17.09 -24.80 4.80
N GLY A 39 -16.93 -25.92 5.53
CA GLY A 39 -15.92 -26.05 6.60
C GLY A 39 -14.47 -25.92 6.10
N LEU A 40 -14.15 -26.50 4.93
CA LEU A 40 -12.83 -26.41 4.30
C LEU A 40 -12.52 -25.01 3.76
N CYS A 41 -13.51 -24.30 3.20
CA CYS A 41 -13.35 -22.90 2.77
C CYS A 41 -13.10 -21.96 3.96
N VAL A 42 -13.81 -22.16 5.07
CA VAL A 42 -13.60 -21.38 6.30
C VAL A 42 -12.21 -21.66 6.89
N LEU A 43 -11.75 -22.91 6.91
CA LEU A 43 -10.38 -23.27 7.32
C LEU A 43 -9.30 -22.69 6.41
N ALA A 44 -9.49 -22.69 5.08
CA ALA A 44 -8.55 -22.12 4.11
C ALA A 44 -8.43 -20.59 4.24
N VAL A 45 -9.54 -19.90 4.48
CA VAL A 45 -9.56 -18.45 4.76
C VAL A 45 -8.86 -18.15 6.08
N VAL A 46 -9.14 -18.91 7.14
CA VAL A 46 -8.52 -18.71 8.46
C VAL A 46 -7.01 -19.02 8.43
N TYR A 47 -6.58 -20.07 7.73
CA TYR A 47 -5.17 -20.43 7.59
C TYR A 47 -4.43 -19.42 6.71
N GLY A 48 -5.00 -19.00 5.58
CA GLY A 48 -4.44 -17.95 4.71
C GLY A 48 -4.28 -16.61 5.42
N LEU A 49 -5.25 -16.22 6.25
CA LEU A 49 -5.19 -15.00 7.08
C LEU A 49 -4.14 -15.09 8.21
N ARG A 50 -3.82 -16.29 8.70
CA ARG A 50 -2.76 -16.51 9.70
C ARG A 50 -1.37 -16.54 9.08
N THR A 51 -1.21 -17.17 7.92
CA THR A 51 0.07 -17.30 7.21
C THR A 51 0.51 -15.98 6.55
N ALA A 52 -0.42 -15.14 6.11
CA ALA A 52 -0.14 -13.82 5.54
C ALA A 52 0.47 -12.82 6.54
N ARG A 53 0.41 -13.10 7.85
CA ARG A 53 0.98 -12.25 8.90
C ARG A 53 2.47 -12.49 9.19
N GLN A 54 3.13 -13.46 8.54
CA GLN A 54 4.47 -13.89 9.00
C GLN A 54 5.65 -13.76 8.02
N PHE A 55 5.52 -13.45 6.70
CA PHE A 55 6.73 -13.52 5.83
C PHE A 55 6.87 -12.49 4.69
N SER A 56 8.13 -12.06 4.55
CA SER A 56 8.78 -11.34 3.46
C SER A 56 9.32 -12.32 2.39
N ASN A 57 9.05 -12.02 1.11
CA ASN A 57 9.72 -12.54 -0.10
C ASN A 57 9.53 -14.03 -0.53
N ARG A 58 9.61 -14.27 -1.87
CA ARG A 58 9.48 -15.51 -2.71
C ARG A 58 8.38 -16.55 -2.42
N ARG A 59 8.02 -16.78 -1.16
CA ARG A 59 6.98 -17.74 -0.73
C ARG A 59 5.57 -17.31 -1.16
N LEU A 60 5.34 -16.02 -1.39
CA LEU A 60 4.09 -15.47 -1.92
C LEU A 60 3.72 -16.07 -3.29
N LYS A 61 4.72 -16.33 -4.14
CA LYS A 61 4.50 -16.91 -5.48
C LYS A 61 4.04 -18.37 -5.38
N LEU A 62 4.63 -19.14 -4.45
CA LEU A 62 4.28 -20.54 -4.20
C LEU A 62 2.94 -20.72 -3.47
N THR A 63 2.62 -19.86 -2.50
CA THR A 63 1.31 -19.90 -1.82
C THR A 63 0.18 -19.41 -2.71
N ALA A 64 0.41 -18.42 -3.58
CA ALA A 64 -0.56 -18.02 -4.60
C ALA A 64 -0.81 -19.13 -5.63
N LEU A 65 0.25 -19.82 -6.07
CA LEU A 65 0.13 -20.96 -7.00
C LEU A 65 -0.64 -22.12 -6.34
N ALA A 66 -0.32 -22.45 -5.08
CA ALA A 66 -1.01 -23.50 -4.33
C ALA A 66 -2.49 -23.15 -4.08
N ALA A 67 -2.80 -21.89 -3.76
CA ALA A 67 -4.18 -21.43 -3.60
C ALA A 67 -4.97 -21.52 -4.93
N LEU A 68 -4.33 -21.24 -6.06
CA LEU A 68 -4.91 -21.38 -7.41
C LEU A 68 -5.23 -22.85 -7.74
N VAL A 69 -4.31 -23.77 -7.42
CA VAL A 69 -4.48 -25.21 -7.67
C VAL A 69 -5.57 -25.80 -6.77
N PHE A 70 -5.62 -25.42 -5.49
CA PHE A 70 -6.67 -25.88 -4.57
C PHE A 70 -8.05 -25.30 -4.90
N THR A 71 -8.13 -24.07 -5.40
CA THR A 71 -9.40 -23.51 -5.89
C THR A 71 -9.85 -24.23 -7.17
N GLN A 72 -8.96 -24.49 -8.13
CA GLN A 72 -9.24 -25.24 -9.36
C GLN A 72 -9.80 -26.65 -9.07
N ALA A 73 -9.23 -27.37 -8.10
CA ALA A 73 -9.68 -28.71 -7.70
C ALA A 73 -11.05 -28.71 -6.99
N ALA A 74 -11.40 -27.62 -6.29
CA ALA A 74 -12.72 -27.46 -5.67
C ALA A 74 -13.83 -27.21 -6.72
N LEU A 75 -13.51 -26.63 -7.89
CA LEU A 75 -14.49 -26.44 -8.98
C LEU A 75 -14.91 -27.72 -9.66
N SER A 76 -14.00 -28.69 -9.81
CA SER A 76 -14.31 -29.98 -10.48
C SER A 76 -15.35 -30.81 -9.72
N LEU A 77 -15.72 -30.39 -8.51
CA LEU A 77 -16.70 -31.05 -7.64
C LEU A 77 -18.04 -30.29 -7.55
N LEU A 78 -18.20 -29.14 -8.22
CA LEU A 78 -19.43 -28.33 -8.19
C LEU A 78 -20.34 -28.63 -9.38
N PRO A 79 -21.68 -28.65 -9.20
CA PRO A 79 -22.62 -28.82 -10.29
C PRO A 79 -22.62 -27.61 -11.23
N LYS A 80 -22.84 -27.87 -12.54
CA LYS A 80 -22.65 -26.88 -13.63
C LYS A 80 -23.43 -25.57 -13.47
N SER A 81 -24.55 -25.57 -12.74
CA SER A 81 -25.39 -24.40 -12.47
C SER A 81 -24.76 -23.36 -11.54
N LEU A 82 -23.65 -23.69 -10.85
CA LEU A 82 -22.94 -22.79 -9.94
C LEU A 82 -21.58 -22.32 -10.48
N LEU A 83 -21.19 -22.76 -11.69
CA LEU A 83 -19.90 -22.43 -12.30
C LEU A 83 -19.76 -20.94 -12.67
N ALA A 84 -20.83 -20.30 -13.15
CA ALA A 84 -20.80 -18.90 -13.60
C ALA A 84 -20.52 -17.89 -12.47
N PRO A 85 -21.18 -17.94 -11.29
CA PRO A 85 -20.83 -17.04 -10.18
C PRO A 85 -19.50 -17.39 -9.50
N ALA A 86 -19.08 -18.67 -9.51
CA ALA A 86 -17.79 -19.08 -8.98
C ALA A 86 -16.62 -18.61 -9.86
N ALA A 87 -16.77 -18.63 -11.19
CA ALA A 87 -15.75 -18.21 -12.15
C ALA A 87 -15.35 -16.73 -12.02
N GLY A 88 -16.28 -15.84 -11.68
CA GLY A 88 -16.00 -14.43 -11.46
C GLY A 88 -15.11 -14.17 -10.23
N CYS A 89 -15.36 -14.88 -9.12
CA CYS A 89 -14.52 -14.80 -7.93
C CYS A 89 -13.10 -15.35 -8.19
N ILE A 90 -12.99 -16.37 -9.03
CA ILE A 90 -11.71 -17.01 -9.39
C ILE A 90 -10.92 -16.14 -10.36
N ALA A 91 -11.56 -15.55 -11.36
CA ALA A 91 -10.90 -14.60 -12.26
C ALA A 91 -10.34 -13.40 -11.49
N LEU A 92 -11.06 -12.94 -10.47
CA LEU A 92 -10.60 -11.85 -9.60
C LEU A 92 -9.42 -12.26 -8.70
N VAL A 93 -9.46 -13.46 -8.08
CA VAL A 93 -8.34 -13.97 -7.26
C VAL A 93 -7.11 -14.26 -8.13
N ALA A 94 -7.31 -14.84 -9.32
CA ALA A 94 -6.25 -15.12 -10.28
C ALA A 94 -5.65 -13.83 -10.87
N ALA A 95 -6.47 -12.85 -11.23
CA ALA A 95 -6.02 -11.54 -11.70
C ALA A 95 -5.30 -10.75 -10.61
N THR A 96 -5.75 -10.85 -9.35
CA THR A 96 -5.08 -10.22 -8.21
C THR A 96 -3.75 -10.92 -7.89
N ALA A 97 -3.70 -12.25 -7.97
CA ALA A 97 -2.47 -13.02 -7.83
C ALA A 97 -1.49 -12.74 -8.97
N LEU A 98 -1.95 -12.70 -10.22
CA LEU A 98 -1.15 -12.32 -11.39
C LEU A 98 -0.67 -10.88 -11.31
N ALA A 99 -1.50 -9.93 -10.85
CA ALA A 99 -1.09 -8.55 -10.61
C ALA A 99 -0.04 -8.43 -9.49
N CYS A 100 -0.13 -9.27 -8.45
CA CYS A 100 0.88 -9.36 -7.38
C CYS A 100 2.17 -10.10 -7.82
N ILE A 101 2.11 -10.98 -8.82
CA ILE A 101 3.26 -11.73 -9.34
C ILE A 101 3.96 -10.96 -10.48
N ALA A 102 3.20 -10.28 -11.33
CA ALA A 102 3.65 -9.48 -12.47
C ALA A 102 3.96 -8.03 -12.10
N GLY A 103 3.34 -7.50 -11.04
CA GLY A 103 3.64 -6.20 -10.48
C GLY A 103 4.71 -6.31 -9.39
N PHE A 104 5.85 -5.65 -9.62
CA PHE A 104 6.87 -5.33 -8.62
C PHE A 104 7.88 -6.45 -8.27
N GLN A 105 8.85 -6.62 -9.16
CA GLN A 105 10.23 -6.48 -8.68
C GLN A 105 10.59 -5.02 -8.97
N PRO A 106 10.71 -4.13 -7.97
CA PRO A 106 11.48 -2.93 -8.22
C PRO A 106 12.89 -3.46 -8.51
N GLU A 107 13.37 -3.31 -9.74
CA GLU A 107 14.82 -3.25 -9.86
C GLU A 107 15.22 -2.08 -8.96
N ASP A 108 15.86 -2.37 -7.83
CA ASP A 108 16.36 -1.35 -6.93
C ASP A 108 17.21 -0.43 -7.81
N GLY A 109 16.69 0.76 -8.09
CA GLY A 109 17.37 1.70 -8.96
C GLY A 109 18.78 1.92 -8.44
N ILE A 110 19.75 2.07 -9.34
CA ILE A 110 21.17 2.21 -8.98
C ILE A 110 21.46 3.48 -8.16
N GLY A 111 20.46 4.31 -7.87
CA GLY A 111 20.54 5.46 -6.97
C GLY A 111 20.10 5.18 -5.54
N HIS A 112 19.66 3.96 -5.20
CA HIS A 112 19.26 3.59 -3.83
C HIS A 112 20.46 3.69 -2.87
N ARG A 113 20.28 4.41 -1.75
CA ARG A 113 21.30 4.77 -0.75
C ARG A 113 22.59 5.31 -1.35
N CYS A 114 22.45 6.26 -2.27
CA CYS A 114 23.54 6.82 -3.08
C CYS A 114 24.23 5.81 -4.01
N GLY A 115 23.56 4.70 -4.34
CA GLY A 115 24.01 3.68 -5.29
C GLY A 115 24.93 2.60 -4.75
N VAL A 116 25.01 2.48 -3.42
CA VAL A 116 25.80 1.46 -2.74
C VAL A 116 24.92 0.73 -1.75
N LYS A 117 25.13 -0.59 -1.62
CA LYS A 117 24.43 -1.42 -0.64
C LYS A 117 25.38 -1.82 0.48
N GLY A 118 25.10 -1.33 1.68
CA GLY A 118 25.85 -1.60 2.90
C GLY A 118 27.21 -0.91 2.95
N PHE A 119 28.06 -1.48 3.80
CA PHE A 119 29.36 -0.91 4.17
C PHE A 119 30.55 -1.69 3.61
N ASN A 120 30.28 -2.82 2.93
CA ASN A 120 31.29 -3.68 2.37
C ASN A 120 31.61 -3.25 0.94
N GLY A 121 32.84 -2.77 0.70
CA GLY A 121 33.32 -2.44 -0.63
C GLY A 121 34.16 -1.17 -0.69
N ARG A 122 34.34 -0.65 -1.90
CA ARG A 122 35.11 0.60 -2.13
C ARG A 122 34.39 1.81 -1.55
N LEU A 123 33.07 1.89 -1.72
CA LEU A 123 32.23 2.98 -1.26
C LEU A 123 31.28 2.44 -0.18
N CYS A 124 30.74 3.33 0.65
CA CYS A 124 29.67 2.98 1.60
C CYS A 124 28.36 3.62 1.17
N GLU A 125 27.26 2.97 1.49
CA GLU A 125 25.93 3.54 1.34
C GLU A 125 25.79 4.88 2.08
N ASN A 126 24.92 5.76 1.57
CA ASN A 126 24.58 7.05 2.22
C ASN A 126 25.80 7.97 2.52
N THR A 127 26.88 7.83 1.75
CA THR A 127 28.07 8.71 1.86
C THR A 127 28.14 9.74 0.74
N ILE A 128 28.92 10.80 0.97
CA ILE A 128 29.20 11.82 -0.05
C ILE A 128 29.94 11.21 -1.23
N GLU A 129 30.93 10.37 -0.97
CA GLU A 129 31.76 9.73 -1.99
C GLU A 129 30.91 8.82 -2.90
N ALA A 130 29.92 8.12 -2.35
CA ALA A 130 28.98 7.34 -3.14
C ALA A 130 28.09 8.21 -4.04
N ALA A 131 27.52 9.28 -3.49
CA ALA A 131 26.66 10.19 -4.25
C ALA A 131 27.42 10.90 -5.38
N VAL A 132 28.63 11.40 -5.07
CA VAL A 132 29.50 12.10 -6.04
C VAL A 132 29.93 11.14 -7.14
N GLU A 133 30.43 9.94 -6.82
CA GLU A 133 30.83 8.96 -7.83
C GLU A 133 29.66 8.64 -8.77
N LEU A 134 28.46 8.39 -8.22
CA LEU A 134 27.30 8.05 -9.04
C LEU A 134 26.86 9.23 -9.92
N ALA A 135 26.86 10.45 -9.38
CA ALA A 135 26.53 11.66 -10.12
C ALA A 135 27.53 11.91 -11.27
N GLU A 136 28.82 11.87 -10.99
CA GLU A 136 29.86 12.06 -12.00
C GLU A 136 29.84 10.96 -13.06
N ARG A 137 29.58 9.70 -12.65
CA ARG A 137 29.42 8.60 -13.59
C ARG A 137 28.25 8.84 -14.55
N ASP A 138 27.12 9.32 -14.05
CA ASP A 138 25.95 9.72 -14.87
C ASP A 138 26.27 10.86 -15.84
N LEU A 139 27.17 11.76 -15.47
CA LEU A 139 27.66 12.82 -16.36
C LEU A 139 28.62 12.29 -17.43
N ARG A 140 29.55 11.40 -17.05
CA ARG A 140 30.59 10.85 -17.94
C ARG A 140 30.04 9.86 -18.96
N GLU A 141 29.19 8.93 -18.52
CA GLU A 141 28.62 7.86 -19.36
C GLU A 141 27.34 8.31 -20.08
N GLY A 142 26.80 9.48 -19.71
CA GLY A 142 25.45 9.88 -20.05
C GLY A 142 24.40 9.20 -19.15
N PRO A 143 23.10 9.51 -19.34
CA PRO A 143 22.05 9.08 -18.44
C PRO A 143 22.05 7.57 -18.18
N LEU A 144 22.43 7.17 -16.98
CA LEU A 144 22.55 5.77 -16.61
C LEU A 144 21.17 5.09 -16.61
N PRO A 145 21.03 3.90 -17.24
CA PRO A 145 19.82 3.10 -17.14
C PRO A 145 19.62 2.67 -15.68
N GLY A 146 18.38 2.77 -15.19
CA GLY A 146 18.07 2.41 -13.80
C GLY A 146 18.46 3.45 -12.75
N PHE A 147 18.85 4.68 -13.13
CA PHE A 147 19.07 5.80 -12.19
C PHE A 147 17.92 6.84 -12.24
N PRO A 148 16.72 6.51 -11.73
CA PRO A 148 15.57 7.41 -11.82
C PRO A 148 15.67 8.61 -10.87
N TYR A 149 16.33 8.41 -9.73
CA TYR A 149 16.53 9.39 -8.67
C TYR A 149 17.69 8.93 -7.79
N LEU A 150 18.30 9.87 -7.07
CA LEU A 150 19.23 9.59 -5.99
C LEU A 150 18.42 9.48 -4.69
N GLU A 151 18.41 8.29 -4.09
CA GLU A 151 17.72 8.04 -2.82
C GLU A 151 18.72 7.92 -1.69
N PHE A 152 18.34 8.45 -0.53
CA PHE A 152 19.09 8.33 0.70
C PHE A 152 18.19 8.53 1.92
N ASP A 153 18.64 7.98 3.05
CA ASP A 153 17.89 7.97 4.29
C ASP A 153 18.29 9.13 5.21
N VAL A 154 17.31 9.80 5.82
CA VAL A 154 17.52 10.88 6.79
C VAL A 154 17.01 10.51 8.17
N GLN A 155 17.84 10.80 9.17
CA GLN A 155 17.56 10.63 10.59
C GLN A 155 17.98 11.86 11.40
N GLU A 156 17.36 12.02 12.55
CA GLU A 156 17.69 13.04 13.55
C GLU A 156 18.68 12.48 14.60
N THR A 157 19.67 13.29 14.97
CA THR A 157 20.59 13.05 16.10
C THR A 157 19.98 13.55 17.42
N ALA A 158 20.60 13.21 18.56
CA ALA A 158 20.11 13.63 19.88
C ALA A 158 20.04 15.16 20.07
N ASP A 159 20.90 15.90 19.37
CA ASP A 159 20.96 17.38 19.35
C ASP A 159 20.14 18.02 18.21
N GLY A 160 19.32 17.24 17.48
CA GLY A 160 18.37 17.76 16.49
C GLY A 160 18.98 18.06 15.12
N GLU A 161 20.18 17.58 14.83
CA GLU A 161 20.82 17.69 13.52
C GLU A 161 20.36 16.56 12.58
N LEU A 162 20.36 16.85 11.28
CA LEU A 162 19.90 15.91 10.25
C LEU A 162 21.09 15.25 9.57
N VAL A 163 21.14 13.92 9.63
CA VAL A 163 22.22 13.11 9.09
C VAL A 163 21.71 12.09 8.08
N VAL A 164 22.58 11.69 7.16
CA VAL A 164 22.24 10.72 6.12
C VAL A 164 22.66 9.32 6.57
N PHE A 165 21.71 8.53 7.06
CA PHE A 165 21.99 7.24 7.66
C PHE A 165 20.76 6.33 7.66
N HIS A 166 20.95 5.06 7.26
CA HIS A 166 19.86 4.11 7.11
C HIS A 166 19.50 3.39 8.41
N ASP A 167 20.51 2.86 9.11
CA ASP A 167 20.29 1.89 10.18
C ASP A 167 19.73 2.55 11.44
N ALA A 168 18.87 1.84 12.17
CA ALA A 168 18.38 2.31 13.46
C ALA A 168 19.44 2.16 14.57
N LEU A 169 20.28 1.12 14.46
CA LEU A 169 21.35 0.78 15.40
C LEU A 169 22.72 1.08 14.78
N LEU A 170 23.66 1.56 15.59
CA LEU A 170 25.00 1.92 15.11
C LEU A 170 25.89 0.70 14.81
N SER A 171 25.63 -0.44 15.43
CA SER A 171 26.50 -1.63 15.36
C SER A 171 26.71 -2.19 13.95
N GLY A 172 25.77 -1.97 13.03
CA GLY A 172 25.92 -2.42 11.64
C GLY A 172 26.94 -1.62 10.84
N ALA A 173 27.05 -0.32 11.13
CA ALA A 173 27.86 0.62 10.35
C ALA A 173 29.22 0.91 10.99
N PHE A 174 29.34 0.71 12.30
CA PHE A 174 30.51 1.06 13.09
C PHE A 174 31.06 -0.18 13.80
N PRO A 175 32.02 -0.89 13.18
CA PRO A 175 32.82 -1.89 13.89
C PRO A 175 33.45 -1.24 15.12
N ILE A 176 33.37 -1.90 16.27
CA ILE A 176 33.88 -1.39 17.57
C ILE A 176 35.32 -1.83 17.85
N ASP A 177 35.97 -2.43 16.88
CA ASP A 177 37.40 -2.71 16.88
C ASP A 177 38.17 -1.60 16.14
N GLY A 178 39.50 -1.70 16.13
CA GLY A 178 40.37 -0.80 15.39
C GLY A 178 40.19 0.68 15.76
N CYS A 179 39.91 1.53 14.76
CA CYS A 179 39.89 2.99 14.93
C CYS A 179 38.70 3.51 15.75
N ASN A 180 37.65 2.71 15.96
CA ASN A 180 36.49 3.12 16.74
C ASN A 180 36.54 2.63 18.19
N ALA A 181 37.44 1.72 18.56
CA ALA A 181 37.39 1.01 19.84
C ALA A 181 37.32 1.95 21.06
N ALA A 182 38.26 2.90 21.15
CA ALA A 182 38.31 3.85 22.27
C ALA A 182 37.06 4.77 22.30
N LEU A 183 36.58 5.20 21.14
CA LEU A 183 35.39 6.06 21.04
C LEU A 183 34.11 5.30 21.39
N ALA A 184 34.00 4.04 20.95
CA ALA A 184 32.87 3.18 21.27
C ALA A 184 32.74 2.98 22.79
N GLU A 185 33.86 2.76 23.50
CA GLU A 185 33.88 2.66 24.96
C GLU A 185 33.40 3.96 25.63
N GLN A 186 33.88 5.12 25.17
CA GLN A 186 33.47 6.43 25.69
C GLN A 186 31.96 6.67 25.48
N LEU A 187 31.44 6.33 24.30
CA LEU A 187 30.02 6.48 23.98
C LEU A 187 29.14 5.55 24.81
N VAL A 188 29.57 4.30 25.03
CA VAL A 188 28.87 3.36 25.90
C VAL A 188 28.80 3.88 27.34
N GLN A 189 29.91 4.41 27.85
CA GLN A 189 29.95 5.01 29.18
C GLN A 189 29.03 6.24 29.28
N ALA A 190 29.07 7.12 28.28
CA ALA A 190 28.25 8.34 28.26
C ALA A 190 26.75 8.04 28.14
N ALA A 191 26.36 7.08 27.31
CA ALA A 191 24.97 6.73 27.06
C ALA A 191 24.37 5.77 28.11
N GLY A 192 25.23 5.06 28.87
CA GLY A 192 24.80 4.09 29.88
C GLY A 192 24.16 2.82 29.29
N VAL A 193 24.31 2.57 27.99
CA VAL A 193 23.79 1.39 27.30
C VAL A 193 24.87 0.74 26.43
N PRO A 194 24.84 -0.59 26.20
CA PRO A 194 25.80 -1.26 25.34
C PRO A 194 25.80 -0.72 23.90
N PHE A 195 26.94 -0.75 23.21
CA PHE A 195 27.09 -0.15 21.88
C PHE A 195 26.08 -0.71 20.86
N ASN A 196 25.75 -1.99 20.96
CA ASN A 196 24.76 -2.65 20.09
C ASN A 196 23.32 -2.17 20.31
N SER A 197 23.06 -1.39 21.35
CA SER A 197 21.78 -0.75 21.65
C SER A 197 21.78 0.74 21.31
N LEU A 198 22.92 1.32 20.91
CA LEU A 198 23.00 2.72 20.54
C LEU A 198 22.28 2.98 19.22
N THR A 199 21.55 4.08 19.21
CA THR A 199 20.84 4.64 18.06
C THR A 199 21.31 6.09 17.88
N LEU A 200 20.96 6.72 16.76
CA LEU A 200 21.27 8.14 16.53
C LEU A 200 20.65 9.09 17.57
N GLN A 201 19.54 8.68 18.20
CA GLN A 201 18.88 9.46 19.25
C GLN A 201 19.69 9.50 20.58
N HIS A 202 20.80 8.76 20.67
CA HIS A 202 21.70 8.79 21.83
C HIS A 202 22.94 9.66 21.63
N LEU A 203 23.23 10.09 20.39
CA LEU A 203 24.48 10.77 20.05
C LEU A 203 24.21 12.17 19.51
N SER A 204 25.01 13.15 19.92
CA SER A 204 25.10 14.43 19.22
C SER A 204 25.75 14.26 17.84
N LEU A 205 25.62 15.25 16.96
CA LEU A 205 26.30 15.23 15.67
C LEU A 205 27.82 15.09 15.82
N ALA A 206 28.42 15.83 16.76
CA ALA A 206 29.85 15.79 17.00
C ALA A 206 30.32 14.40 17.49
N GLN A 207 29.53 13.75 18.35
CA GLN A 207 29.80 12.39 18.80
C GLN A 207 29.70 11.39 17.64
N LEU A 208 28.66 11.49 16.81
CA LEU A 208 28.49 10.64 15.64
C LEU A 208 29.64 10.80 14.65
N GLN A 209 30.04 12.04 14.37
CA GLN A 209 31.13 12.37 13.45
C GLN A 209 32.52 12.07 14.02
N SER A 210 32.64 11.72 15.31
CA SER A 210 33.89 11.15 15.82
C SER A 210 34.10 9.70 15.35
N LEU A 211 33.02 8.97 15.06
CA LEU A 211 33.09 7.58 14.62
C LEU A 211 33.42 7.47 13.13
N HIS A 212 34.11 6.39 12.79
CA HIS A 212 34.54 6.07 11.44
C HIS A 212 33.68 4.96 10.84
N LEU A 213 32.93 5.29 9.77
CA LEU A 213 32.07 4.36 9.06
C LEU A 213 32.88 3.18 8.49
N ALA A 214 32.36 1.97 8.67
CA ALA A 214 32.99 0.73 8.24
C ALA A 214 34.43 0.53 8.77
N GLY A 215 34.82 1.22 9.86
CA GLY A 215 36.18 1.20 10.40
C GLY A 215 37.21 1.94 9.53
N ARG A 216 36.75 2.82 8.62
CA ARG A 216 37.61 3.54 7.66
C ARG A 216 37.92 4.95 8.16
N ARG A 217 39.18 5.18 8.53
CA ARG A 217 39.64 6.47 9.07
C ARG A 217 39.28 7.63 8.14
N GLY A 218 38.69 8.68 8.72
CA GLY A 218 38.24 9.88 8.02
C GLY A 218 36.89 9.76 7.30
N LEU A 219 36.30 8.57 7.21
CA LEU A 219 34.96 8.41 6.64
C LEU A 219 33.91 8.55 7.73
N HIS A 220 33.07 9.57 7.60
CA HIS A 220 32.08 9.94 8.62
C HIS A 220 30.67 9.97 8.03
N VAL A 221 29.65 9.87 8.89
CA VAL A 221 28.26 10.08 8.48
C VAL A 221 28.07 11.55 8.10
N PRO A 222 27.61 11.86 6.88
CA PRO A 222 27.43 13.24 6.47
C PRO A 222 26.13 13.81 7.04
N THR A 223 26.10 15.14 7.24
CA THR A 223 24.84 15.85 7.42
C THR A 223 24.06 15.89 6.11
N LEU A 224 22.75 16.09 6.20
CA LEU A 224 21.91 16.29 5.01
C LEU A 224 22.44 17.44 4.14
N ASN A 225 22.80 18.57 4.77
CA ASN A 225 23.31 19.73 4.04
C ASN A 225 24.62 19.43 3.30
N GLN A 226 25.58 18.75 3.96
CA GLN A 226 26.85 18.35 3.34
C GLN A 226 26.64 17.45 2.12
N LEU A 227 25.71 16.49 2.20
CA LEU A 227 25.38 15.63 1.07
C LEU A 227 24.78 16.42 -0.10
N LEU A 228 23.83 17.32 0.19
CA LEU A 228 23.17 18.13 -0.84
C LEU A 228 24.15 19.07 -1.53
N GLU A 229 25.01 19.76 -0.77
CA GLU A 229 26.07 20.61 -1.31
C GLU A 229 27.01 19.82 -2.23
N ALA A 230 27.41 18.62 -1.82
CA ALA A 230 28.25 17.76 -2.65
C ALA A 230 27.53 17.29 -3.93
N CYS A 231 26.23 16.98 -3.86
CA CYS A 231 25.43 16.64 -5.04
C CYS A 231 25.34 17.81 -6.03
N VAL A 232 25.22 19.04 -5.52
CA VAL A 232 25.25 20.26 -6.35
C VAL A 232 26.62 20.44 -7.00
N ALA A 233 27.69 20.33 -6.23
CA ALA A 233 29.06 20.46 -6.72
C ALA A 233 29.40 19.40 -7.79
N ALA A 234 28.94 18.16 -7.60
CA ALA A 234 29.09 17.08 -8.57
C ALA A 234 28.18 17.22 -9.80
N GLY A 235 27.34 18.25 -9.86
CA GLY A 235 26.49 18.54 -11.02
C GLY A 235 25.35 17.55 -11.21
N LEU A 236 24.85 16.93 -10.12
CA LEU A 236 23.75 15.96 -10.18
C LEU A 236 22.56 16.50 -11.00
N ARG A 237 22.02 15.66 -11.90
CA ARG A 237 20.90 16.00 -12.80
C ARG A 237 19.63 15.18 -12.53
N ARG A 238 19.61 14.45 -11.43
CA ARG A 238 18.52 13.52 -11.07
C ARG A 238 17.68 14.08 -9.93
N THR A 239 16.43 13.63 -9.88
CA THR A 239 15.54 13.90 -8.75
C THR A 239 16.14 13.33 -7.46
N LEU A 240 15.95 14.02 -6.34
CA LEU A 240 16.23 13.49 -5.01
C LEU A 240 15.01 12.78 -4.41
N ALA A 241 15.27 11.66 -3.77
CA ALA A 241 14.32 10.87 -3.02
C ALA A 241 14.80 10.80 -1.57
N VAL A 242 14.24 11.65 -0.70
CA VAL A 242 14.67 11.74 0.70
C VAL A 242 13.81 10.80 1.53
N GLU A 243 14.35 9.66 1.96
CA GLU A 243 13.63 8.74 2.83
C GLU A 243 13.74 9.17 4.30
N VAL A 244 12.61 9.50 4.93
CA VAL A 244 12.62 9.83 6.36
C VAL A 244 12.44 8.57 7.20
N LYS A 245 13.49 8.21 7.95
CA LYS A 245 13.44 7.09 8.90
C LYS A 245 12.84 7.50 10.24
N LEU A 246 13.37 8.55 10.85
CA LEU A 246 12.91 9.03 12.15
C LEU A 246 13.27 10.51 12.36
N LEU A 247 12.24 11.33 12.64
CA LEU A 247 12.37 12.68 13.18
C LEU A 247 11.47 12.81 14.41
N SER A 248 12.08 12.99 15.58
CA SER A 248 11.41 13.09 16.87
C SER A 248 10.98 14.53 17.19
N THR A 249 11.68 15.55 16.72
CA THR A 249 11.39 16.96 17.08
C THR A 249 10.75 17.79 15.97
N ASP A 250 9.97 18.81 16.37
CA ASP A 250 9.42 19.80 15.44
C ASP A 250 10.52 20.64 14.78
N ALA A 251 11.64 20.86 15.48
CA ALA A 251 12.81 21.56 14.95
C ALA A 251 13.47 20.78 13.80
N ALA A 252 13.68 19.48 13.95
CA ALA A 252 14.25 18.64 12.90
C ALA A 252 13.33 18.52 11.68
N ARG A 253 12.00 18.41 11.89
CA ARG A 253 11.01 18.43 10.79
C ARG A 253 11.05 19.73 10.01
N GLN A 254 11.15 20.87 10.71
CA GLN A 254 11.27 22.17 10.06
C GLN A 254 12.61 22.30 9.32
N ARG A 255 13.72 21.88 9.95
CA ARG A 255 15.04 21.88 9.32
C ARG A 255 15.09 21.03 8.06
N LEU A 256 14.40 19.89 8.02
CA LEU A 256 14.30 19.05 6.82
C LEU A 256 13.64 19.82 5.69
N ILE A 257 12.53 20.49 5.98
CA ILE A 257 11.79 21.31 5.02
C ILE A 257 12.66 22.45 4.51
N ASP A 258 13.33 23.17 5.40
CA ASP A 258 14.15 24.32 5.04
C ASP A 258 15.38 23.89 4.20
N THR A 259 16.03 22.79 4.58
CA THR A 259 17.21 22.27 3.88
C THR A 259 16.87 21.76 2.48
N VAL A 260 15.80 20.96 2.35
CA VAL A 260 15.35 20.44 1.04
C VAL A 260 14.73 21.56 0.19
N GLY A 261 14.01 22.49 0.80
CA GLY A 261 13.46 23.68 0.14
C GLY A 261 14.56 24.56 -0.43
N GLY A 262 15.59 24.87 0.36
CA GLY A 262 16.76 25.64 -0.10
C GLY A 262 17.50 24.96 -1.26
N TYR A 263 17.63 23.62 -1.23
CA TYR A 263 18.16 22.86 -2.37
C TYR A 263 17.28 23.02 -3.62
N LEU A 264 15.96 22.91 -3.47
CA LEU A 264 15.02 23.07 -4.59
C LEU A 264 15.10 24.48 -5.18
N ASP A 265 15.12 25.52 -4.36
CA ASP A 265 15.21 26.91 -4.82
C ASP A 265 16.50 27.15 -5.62
N ALA A 266 17.61 26.56 -5.18
CA ALA A 266 18.89 26.67 -5.88
C ALA A 266 18.95 25.84 -7.17
N GLN A 267 18.43 24.61 -7.15
CA GLN A 267 18.66 23.64 -8.24
C GLN A 267 17.52 23.55 -9.26
N ALA A 268 16.27 23.77 -8.87
CA ALA A 268 15.14 23.57 -9.76
C ALA A 268 15.21 24.45 -11.04
N PRO A 269 15.63 25.73 -11.01
CA PRO A 269 15.78 26.52 -12.23
C PRO A 269 16.83 25.93 -13.20
N ARG A 270 17.98 25.50 -12.65
CA ARG A 270 19.07 24.87 -13.42
C ARG A 270 18.63 23.54 -14.02
N LEU A 271 18.00 22.68 -13.22
CA LEU A 271 17.53 21.36 -13.67
C LEU A 271 16.38 21.48 -14.68
N SER A 272 15.53 22.50 -14.55
CA SER A 272 14.41 22.72 -15.48
C SER A 272 14.85 23.31 -16.82
N SER A 273 16.05 23.89 -16.90
CA SER A 273 16.64 24.37 -18.15
C SER A 273 17.53 23.33 -18.84
N ASP A 274 17.91 22.24 -18.15
CA ASP A 274 18.67 21.12 -18.73
C ASP A 274 17.71 20.10 -19.40
N PRO A 275 17.74 19.94 -20.74
CA PRO A 275 16.83 19.02 -21.45
C PRO A 275 16.99 17.56 -21.03
N VAL A 276 18.21 17.15 -20.65
CA VAL A 276 18.49 15.78 -20.20
C VAL A 276 17.87 15.57 -18.83
N ALA A 277 18.09 16.50 -17.90
CA ALA A 277 17.50 16.42 -16.57
C ALA A 277 15.96 16.37 -16.66
N VAL A 278 15.34 17.25 -17.45
CA VAL A 278 13.88 17.32 -17.62
C VAL A 278 13.30 16.00 -18.13
N ARG A 279 13.97 15.37 -19.12
CA ARG A 279 13.54 14.09 -19.69
C ARG A 279 13.50 12.97 -18.66
N HIS A 280 14.39 13.03 -17.67
CA HIS A 280 14.58 11.97 -16.68
C HIS A 280 14.03 12.30 -15.28
N ARG A 281 13.33 13.44 -15.13
CA ARG A 281 12.73 13.85 -13.87
C ARG A 281 11.67 12.84 -13.38
N CYS A 282 11.75 12.46 -12.10
CA CYS A 282 10.71 11.67 -11.46
C CYS A 282 9.46 12.54 -11.22
N LYS A 283 8.35 12.25 -11.93
CA LYS A 283 7.13 13.07 -11.87
C LYS A 283 6.51 13.14 -10.47
N GLN A 284 6.58 12.05 -9.72
CA GLN A 284 5.97 11.91 -8.39
C GLN A 284 6.72 12.73 -7.32
N LEU A 285 8.05 12.78 -7.44
CA LEU A 285 8.95 13.43 -6.48
C LEU A 285 9.39 14.82 -6.92
N GLY A 286 9.13 15.21 -8.17
CA GLY A 286 9.60 16.50 -8.68
C GLY A 286 11.11 16.52 -8.84
N TRP A 287 11.78 17.57 -8.32
CA TRP A 287 13.24 17.65 -8.29
C TRP A 287 13.83 17.15 -6.96
N ALA A 288 13.03 17.19 -5.89
CA ALA A 288 13.32 16.57 -4.61
C ALA A 288 11.99 16.29 -3.91
N GLY A 289 11.80 15.07 -3.41
CA GLY A 289 10.58 14.68 -2.70
C GLY A 289 10.87 13.79 -1.50
N ILE A 290 9.95 13.79 -0.55
CA ILE A 290 10.03 12.96 0.66
C ILE A 290 9.35 11.60 0.40
N ILE A 291 10.08 10.53 0.71
CA ILE A 291 9.56 9.16 0.78
C ILE A 291 9.51 8.77 2.25
N ALA A 292 8.46 8.06 2.64
CA ALA A 292 8.45 7.41 3.93
C ALA A 292 7.52 6.22 3.94
N PHE A 293 7.89 5.20 4.71
CA PHE A 293 6.99 4.12 5.02
C PHE A 293 5.85 4.61 5.92
N PRO A 294 4.62 4.11 5.76
CA PRO A 294 3.46 4.68 6.44
C PRO A 294 3.53 4.65 7.99
N HIS A 295 4.32 3.77 8.59
CA HIS A 295 4.52 3.70 10.05
C HIS A 295 5.63 4.64 10.52
N LEU A 296 6.75 4.74 9.79
CA LEU A 296 7.83 5.71 10.06
C LEU A 296 7.37 7.15 9.84
N PHE A 297 6.57 7.37 8.79
CA PHE A 297 5.93 8.67 8.56
C PHE A 297 4.99 9.04 9.71
N ALA A 298 4.23 8.07 10.25
CA ALA A 298 3.34 8.36 11.37
C ALA A 298 4.13 8.69 12.65
N ALA A 299 5.25 7.99 12.90
CA ALA A 299 6.14 8.30 14.01
C ALA A 299 6.78 9.70 13.86
N SER A 300 7.08 10.11 12.63
CA SER A 300 7.77 11.37 12.36
C SER A 300 6.85 12.54 12.05
N PHE A 301 5.59 12.35 11.68
CA PHE A 301 4.71 13.44 11.22
C PHE A 301 3.26 13.30 11.70
N GLY A 302 3.00 12.37 12.62
CA GLY A 302 1.66 12.06 13.10
C GLY A 302 0.88 11.12 12.18
N GLU A 303 -0.11 10.42 12.74
CA GLU A 303 -0.95 9.52 11.96
C GLU A 303 -1.74 10.26 10.87
N TYR A 304 -1.93 9.58 9.74
CA TYR A 304 -2.65 10.17 8.60
C TYR A 304 -4.02 10.73 9.00
N GLY A 305 -4.30 11.98 8.64
CA GLY A 305 -5.56 12.67 8.91
C GLY A 305 -5.62 13.42 10.25
N THR A 306 -4.67 13.18 11.16
CA THR A 306 -4.56 13.95 12.40
C THR A 306 -4.25 15.43 12.12
N PRO A 307 -4.56 16.35 13.07
CA PRO A 307 -4.17 17.75 12.93
C PRO A 307 -2.66 17.94 12.74
N GLU A 308 -1.85 17.13 13.42
CA GLU A 308 -0.39 17.13 13.30
C GLU A 308 0.05 16.74 11.88
N TRP A 309 -0.48 15.64 11.34
CA TRP A 309 -0.21 15.24 9.96
C TRP A 309 -0.59 16.32 8.96
N ARG A 310 -1.77 16.93 9.12
CA ARG A 310 -2.24 18.02 8.25
C ARG A 310 -1.32 19.24 8.33
N ARG A 311 -0.83 19.59 9.53
CA ARG A 311 0.12 20.69 9.75
C ARG A 311 1.39 20.49 8.94
N TRP A 312 2.02 19.32 9.03
CA TRP A 312 3.25 19.04 8.29
C TRP A 312 3.03 18.86 6.79
N ALA A 313 1.95 18.20 6.39
CA ALA A 313 1.58 18.11 4.98
C ALA A 313 1.38 19.48 4.33
N HIS A 314 0.80 20.45 5.07
CA HIS A 314 0.66 21.82 4.61
C HIS A 314 2.02 22.51 4.42
N LYS A 315 2.94 22.36 5.37
CA LYS A 315 4.29 22.95 5.28
C LYS A 315 5.10 22.39 4.10
N PHE A 316 5.06 21.07 3.88
CA PHE A 316 5.67 20.45 2.69
C PHE A 316 5.08 21.02 1.40
N LYS A 317 3.75 21.14 1.32
CA LYS A 317 3.06 21.72 0.16
C LYS A 317 3.47 23.18 -0.08
N GLN A 318 3.56 24.00 0.97
CA GLN A 318 4.00 25.39 0.86
C GLN A 318 5.44 25.52 0.37
N SER A 319 6.28 24.57 0.73
CA SER A 319 7.70 24.55 0.36
C SER A 319 7.95 23.87 -1.00
N GLY A 320 6.89 23.49 -1.72
CA GLY A 320 7.00 22.85 -3.03
C GLY A 320 7.54 21.42 -3.01
N ILE A 321 7.70 20.81 -1.84
CA ILE A 321 8.27 19.47 -1.66
C ILE A 321 7.15 18.42 -1.75
N PRO A 322 7.12 17.56 -2.78
CA PRO A 322 6.16 16.47 -2.82
C PRO A 322 6.48 15.46 -1.72
N ALA A 323 5.51 15.18 -0.85
CA ALA A 323 5.59 14.09 0.12
C ALA A 323 4.72 12.93 -0.36
N THR A 324 5.34 11.83 -0.80
CA THR A 324 4.63 10.67 -1.34
C THR A 324 4.88 9.42 -0.52
N GLY A 325 3.83 8.90 0.12
CA GLY A 325 3.85 7.51 0.59
C GLY A 325 3.40 6.58 -0.54
N MET A 326 4.25 5.65 -0.98
CA MET A 326 3.88 4.61 -1.97
C MET A 326 2.69 3.75 -1.49
N GLY A 327 2.43 3.72 -0.18
CA GLY A 327 1.25 3.10 0.43
C GLY A 327 0.11 4.05 0.79
N GLN A 328 0.18 5.36 0.56
CA GLN A 328 -0.77 6.32 1.14
C GLN A 328 -2.14 6.30 0.43
N LYS A 329 -2.17 6.17 -0.90
CA LYS A 329 -3.42 6.00 -1.67
C LYS A 329 -4.10 4.65 -1.37
N LEU A 330 -3.30 3.58 -1.32
CA LEU A 330 -3.79 2.25 -0.98
C LEU A 330 -4.25 2.19 0.49
N ARG A 331 -3.53 2.81 1.43
CA ARG A 331 -3.91 2.90 2.85
C ARG A 331 -5.10 3.83 3.06
N MET A 332 -5.25 4.89 2.26
CA MET A 332 -6.43 5.78 2.27
C MET A 332 -7.67 5.03 1.80
N LEU A 333 -7.58 4.24 0.72
CA LEU A 333 -8.65 3.34 0.29
C LEU A 333 -8.94 2.27 1.35
N TRP A 334 -7.90 1.65 1.91
CA TRP A 334 -7.99 0.58 2.91
C TRP A 334 -8.57 1.03 4.26
N ASN A 335 -8.27 2.25 4.69
CA ASN A 335 -8.75 2.84 5.96
C ASN A 335 -9.96 3.76 5.77
N HIS A 336 -10.51 3.86 4.56
CA HIS A 336 -11.71 4.66 4.33
C HIS A 336 -12.86 4.13 5.23
N PRO A 337 -13.66 5.00 5.87
CA PRO A 337 -14.80 4.60 6.72
C PRO A 337 -15.88 3.81 5.99
N ALA A 338 -15.94 3.89 4.66
CA ALA A 338 -16.73 3.00 3.78
C ALA A 338 -15.83 2.13 2.88
N GLY A 339 -14.60 1.87 3.31
CA GLY A 339 -13.57 1.14 2.57
C GLY A 339 -13.60 -0.37 2.80
N PRO A 340 -12.66 -1.12 2.20
CA PRO A 340 -12.64 -2.59 2.18
C PRO A 340 -12.62 -3.29 3.55
N LYS A 341 -12.39 -2.58 4.65
CA LYS A 341 -12.50 -3.12 6.02
C LYS A 341 -13.93 -3.19 6.55
N THR A 342 -14.88 -2.59 5.86
CA THR A 342 -16.22 -2.33 6.42
C THR A 342 -17.31 -3.05 5.64
N ILE A 343 -18.40 -3.39 6.33
CA ILE A 343 -19.60 -3.94 5.69
C ILE A 343 -20.17 -2.98 4.63
N HIS A 344 -19.95 -1.68 4.80
CA HIS A 344 -20.37 -0.64 3.86
C HIS A 344 -19.68 -0.75 2.50
N PHE A 345 -18.54 -1.44 2.39
CA PHE A 345 -17.93 -1.76 1.10
C PHE A 345 -18.44 -3.08 0.53
N TRP A 346 -18.45 -4.15 1.34
CA TRP A 346 -18.75 -5.50 0.88
C TRP A 346 -20.23 -5.74 0.59
N ALA A 347 -21.15 -5.21 1.38
CA ALA A 347 -22.58 -5.40 1.15
C ALA A 347 -23.03 -4.83 -0.22
N PRO A 348 -22.65 -3.60 -0.62
CA PRO A 348 -22.88 -3.12 -1.98
C PRO A 348 -22.15 -3.95 -3.05
N THR A 349 -20.93 -4.39 -2.76
CA THR A 349 -20.12 -5.18 -3.70
C THR A 349 -20.80 -6.50 -4.06
N PHE A 350 -21.37 -7.22 -3.09
CA PHE A 350 -22.15 -8.42 -3.36
C PHE A 350 -23.49 -8.12 -4.05
N LYS A 351 -24.09 -6.96 -3.79
CA LYS A 351 -25.35 -6.53 -4.42
C LYS A 351 -25.23 -6.38 -5.94
N TRP A 352 -24.02 -6.16 -6.48
CA TRP A 352 -23.77 -6.13 -7.92
C TRP A 352 -24.13 -7.45 -8.63
N GLY A 353 -24.19 -8.57 -7.92
CA GLY A 353 -24.68 -9.83 -8.46
C GLY A 353 -26.10 -9.73 -9.04
N ILE A 354 -26.96 -8.89 -8.45
CA ILE A 354 -28.33 -8.66 -8.94
C ILE A 354 -28.30 -7.95 -10.30
N SER A 355 -27.53 -6.87 -10.42
CA SER A 355 -27.39 -6.12 -11.68
C SER A 355 -26.75 -6.99 -12.77
N MET A 356 -25.73 -7.77 -12.44
CA MET A 356 -25.08 -8.68 -13.39
C MET A 356 -26.01 -9.79 -13.87
N ALA A 357 -26.80 -10.40 -12.95
CA ALA A 357 -27.81 -11.37 -13.33
C ALA A 357 -28.88 -10.74 -14.23
N ASN A 358 -29.31 -9.52 -13.93
CA ASN A 358 -30.32 -8.82 -14.73
C ASN A 358 -29.80 -8.46 -16.14
N ILE A 359 -28.51 -8.16 -16.26
CA ILE A 359 -27.82 -7.95 -17.54
C ILE A 359 -27.69 -9.26 -18.32
N ALA A 360 -27.28 -10.35 -17.67
CA ALA A 360 -27.18 -11.65 -18.33
C ALA A 360 -28.56 -12.12 -18.86
N ASP A 361 -29.63 -11.87 -18.09
CA ASP A 361 -31.00 -12.18 -18.49
C ASP A 361 -31.52 -11.27 -19.64
N MET A 362 -30.77 -10.27 -20.10
CA MET A 362 -31.17 -9.47 -21.27
C MET A 362 -31.17 -10.29 -22.57
N GLN A 363 -30.46 -11.40 -22.62
CA GLN A 363 -30.48 -12.31 -23.77
C GLN A 363 -31.67 -13.28 -23.74
N ARG A 364 -32.41 -13.35 -22.64
CA ARG A 364 -33.56 -14.26 -22.51
C ARG A 364 -34.79 -13.69 -23.23
N PRO A 365 -35.67 -14.58 -23.75
CA PRO A 365 -36.94 -14.17 -24.37
C PRO A 365 -37.74 -13.26 -23.44
N ALA A 366 -38.34 -12.21 -24.04
CA ALA A 366 -39.05 -11.19 -23.27
C ALA A 366 -40.27 -11.76 -22.54
N GLU A 367 -40.93 -12.78 -23.08
CA GLU A 367 -42.06 -13.49 -22.46
C GLU A 367 -41.77 -14.07 -21.07
N LEU A 368 -40.51 -14.43 -20.79
CA LEU A 368 -40.09 -15.01 -19.50
C LEU A 368 -39.78 -13.96 -18.44
N ILE A 369 -39.87 -12.67 -18.77
CA ILE A 369 -39.60 -11.58 -17.83
C ILE A 369 -40.81 -11.36 -16.91
N SER A 370 -40.56 -11.43 -15.60
CA SER A 370 -41.58 -11.22 -14.55
C SER A 370 -41.74 -9.74 -14.20
N TYR A 371 -42.96 -9.19 -14.38
CA TYR A 371 -43.30 -7.82 -14.02
C TYR A 371 -43.08 -7.51 -12.52
N PRO A 372 -43.60 -8.31 -11.56
CA PRO A 372 -43.40 -8.04 -10.14
C PRO A 372 -41.91 -8.00 -9.74
N GLN A 373 -41.11 -8.90 -10.31
CA GLN A 373 -39.67 -8.95 -10.02
C GLN A 373 -38.94 -7.72 -10.55
N GLN A 374 -39.18 -7.32 -11.79
CA GLN A 374 -38.50 -6.16 -12.39
C GLN A 374 -39.00 -4.83 -11.82
N LEU A 375 -40.28 -4.73 -11.45
CA LEU A 375 -40.81 -3.60 -10.69
C LEU A 375 -40.15 -3.49 -9.31
N ALA A 376 -39.99 -4.60 -8.59
CA ALA A 376 -39.31 -4.60 -7.29
C ALA A 376 -37.83 -4.19 -7.42
N ILE A 377 -37.10 -4.71 -8.40
CA ILE A 377 -35.70 -4.33 -8.68
C ILE A 377 -35.60 -2.83 -9.01
N THR A 378 -36.51 -2.33 -9.85
CA THR A 378 -36.55 -0.91 -10.26
C THR A 378 -36.85 0.01 -9.09
N ALA A 379 -37.94 -0.24 -8.38
CA ALA A 379 -38.40 0.60 -7.27
C ALA A 379 -37.39 0.62 -6.12
N THR A 380 -36.83 -0.55 -5.77
CA THR A 380 -35.79 -0.62 -4.73
C THR A 380 -34.53 0.11 -5.18
N GLY A 381 -34.10 -0.05 -6.44
CA GLY A 381 -32.96 0.70 -6.99
C GLY A 381 -33.12 2.22 -6.87
N LEU A 382 -34.29 2.77 -7.23
CA LEU A 382 -34.56 4.20 -7.16
C LEU A 382 -34.59 4.72 -5.71
N ILE A 383 -35.35 4.06 -4.83
CA ILE A 383 -35.50 4.44 -3.43
C ILE A 383 -34.13 4.44 -2.73
N TRP A 384 -33.38 3.34 -2.87
CA TRP A 384 -32.11 3.20 -2.17
C TRP A 384 -31.00 4.07 -2.75
N SER A 385 -31.08 4.47 -4.03
CA SER A 385 -30.16 5.46 -4.60
C SER A 385 -30.26 6.80 -3.85
N ARG A 386 -31.47 7.27 -3.54
CA ARG A 386 -31.68 8.52 -2.78
C ARG A 386 -31.14 8.45 -1.35
N PHE A 387 -31.30 7.31 -0.68
CA PHE A 387 -30.78 7.12 0.68
C PHE A 387 -29.26 6.93 0.72
N SER A 388 -28.65 6.42 -0.34
CA SER A 388 -27.19 6.22 -0.43
C SER A 388 -26.39 7.52 -0.32
N THR A 389 -26.99 8.66 -0.69
CA THR A 389 -26.39 9.99 -0.57
C THR A 389 -26.67 10.69 0.76
N GLN A 390 -27.51 10.12 1.62
CA GLN A 390 -27.81 10.67 2.96
C GLN A 390 -26.98 10.03 4.07
N ILE A 391 -26.35 8.88 3.79
CA ILE A 391 -25.42 8.23 4.72
C ILE A 391 -24.16 9.08 4.79
N THR A 392 -23.67 9.33 6.00
CA THR A 392 -22.41 10.07 6.24
C THR A 392 -21.33 9.12 6.74
N PRO A 393 -20.19 8.98 6.04
CA PRO A 393 -19.88 9.58 4.74
C PRO A 393 -20.63 8.90 3.58
N VAL A 394 -20.81 9.64 2.49
CA VAL A 394 -21.57 9.20 1.30
C VAL A 394 -20.97 7.92 0.71
N ASN A 395 -21.82 6.91 0.45
CA ASN A 395 -21.39 5.64 -0.11
C ASN A 395 -21.70 5.56 -1.61
N TYR A 396 -20.72 5.96 -2.43
CA TYR A 396 -20.86 5.98 -3.89
C TYR A 396 -21.00 4.58 -4.51
N ASN A 397 -20.43 3.53 -3.91
CA ASN A 397 -20.61 2.16 -4.41
C ASN A 397 -22.05 1.68 -4.19
N LEU A 398 -22.62 1.96 -3.01
CA LEU A 398 -24.03 1.69 -2.73
C LEU A 398 -24.97 2.51 -3.62
N LEU A 399 -24.65 3.77 -3.88
CA LEU A 399 -25.39 4.59 -4.85
C LEU A 399 -25.34 3.95 -6.25
N ALA A 400 -24.14 3.62 -6.74
CA ALA A 400 -23.93 3.08 -8.07
C ALA A 400 -24.71 1.76 -8.26
N VAL A 401 -24.58 0.81 -7.34
CA VAL A 401 -25.25 -0.49 -7.50
C VAL A 401 -26.78 -0.36 -7.52
N ASN A 402 -27.35 0.53 -6.70
CA ASN A 402 -28.79 0.79 -6.68
C ASN A 402 -29.27 1.50 -7.96
N ALA A 403 -28.48 2.46 -8.47
CA ALA A 403 -28.79 3.14 -9.72
C ALA A 403 -28.75 2.15 -10.91
N PHE A 404 -27.75 1.27 -10.96
CA PHE A 404 -27.66 0.23 -11.98
C PHE A 404 -28.80 -0.79 -11.89
N MET A 405 -29.23 -1.16 -10.67
CA MET A 405 -30.44 -1.99 -10.51
C MET A 405 -31.68 -1.29 -11.09
N ALA A 406 -31.86 0.00 -10.83
CA ALA A 406 -32.96 0.77 -11.38
C ALA A 406 -32.93 0.79 -12.92
N VAL A 407 -31.78 1.12 -13.52
CA VAL A 407 -31.61 1.20 -14.97
C VAL A 407 -31.85 -0.16 -15.64
N THR A 408 -31.25 -1.23 -15.12
CA THR A 408 -31.41 -2.58 -15.69
C THR A 408 -32.83 -3.09 -15.54
N GLY A 409 -33.51 -2.80 -14.42
CA GLY A 409 -34.91 -3.14 -14.22
C GLY A 409 -35.85 -2.39 -15.17
N ILE A 410 -35.64 -1.08 -15.36
CA ILE A 410 -36.42 -0.27 -16.33
C ILE A 410 -36.27 -0.85 -17.74
N TYR A 411 -35.04 -1.19 -18.14
CA TYR A 411 -34.80 -1.77 -19.46
C TYR A 411 -35.54 -3.08 -19.68
N GLN A 412 -35.51 -4.00 -18.69
CA GLN A 412 -36.22 -5.27 -18.79
C GLN A 412 -37.75 -5.10 -18.78
N LEU A 413 -38.28 -4.13 -18.01
CA LEU A 413 -39.70 -3.76 -18.07
C LEU A 413 -40.08 -3.23 -19.44
N GLN A 414 -39.28 -2.34 -20.03
CA GLN A 414 -39.51 -1.82 -21.39
C GLN A 414 -39.54 -2.94 -22.43
N ARG A 415 -38.63 -3.93 -22.32
CA ARG A 415 -38.63 -5.11 -23.20
C ARG A 415 -39.92 -5.93 -23.08
N LYS A 416 -40.39 -6.19 -21.85
CA LYS A 416 -41.63 -6.95 -21.62
C LYS A 416 -42.87 -6.20 -22.14
N ILE A 417 -42.96 -4.90 -21.87
CA ILE A 417 -44.10 -4.07 -22.31
C ILE A 417 -44.18 -4.04 -23.84
N ARG A 418 -43.04 -3.85 -24.53
CA ARG A 418 -43.00 -3.84 -25.99
C ARG A 418 -43.49 -5.15 -26.58
N HIS A 419 -42.96 -6.27 -26.08
CA HIS A 419 -43.37 -7.60 -26.51
C HIS A 419 -44.87 -7.86 -26.31
N ASP A 420 -45.43 -7.45 -25.17
CA ASP A 420 -46.86 -7.66 -24.89
C ASP A 420 -47.76 -6.77 -25.76
N MET A 421 -47.31 -5.57 -26.14
CA MET A 421 -48.02 -4.72 -27.10
C MET A 421 -48.01 -5.32 -28.50
N GLU A 422 -46.85 -5.80 -28.97
CA GLU A 422 -46.73 -6.47 -30.27
C GLU A 422 -47.65 -7.70 -30.37
N LEU A 423 -47.72 -8.52 -29.31
CA LEU A 423 -48.65 -9.65 -29.25
C LEU A 423 -50.12 -9.21 -29.30
N LYS A 424 -50.46 -8.12 -28.60
CA LYS A 424 -51.83 -7.59 -28.57
C LYS A 424 -52.24 -7.02 -29.94
N GLU A 425 -51.33 -6.33 -30.63
CA GLU A 425 -51.55 -5.83 -31.98
C GLU A 425 -51.72 -6.97 -33.00
N ALA A 426 -50.87 -8.00 -32.92
CA ALA A 426 -51.00 -9.19 -33.75
C ALA A 426 -52.33 -9.93 -33.54
N ALA A 427 -52.77 -10.06 -32.27
CA ALA A 427 -54.06 -10.66 -31.93
C ALA A 427 -55.25 -9.81 -32.42
N GLY A 428 -55.16 -8.48 -32.32
CA GLY A 428 -56.18 -7.55 -32.81
C GLY A 428 -56.30 -7.56 -34.34
N ALA A 429 -55.18 -7.62 -35.06
CA ALA A 429 -55.16 -7.73 -36.52
C ALA A 429 -55.75 -9.06 -37.01
N ALA A 430 -55.48 -10.17 -36.30
CA ALA A 430 -56.08 -11.47 -36.61
C ALA A 430 -57.60 -11.51 -36.35
N ALA A 431 -58.08 -10.78 -35.35
CA ALA A 431 -59.51 -10.70 -35.02
C ALA A 431 -60.31 -9.74 -35.92
N GLY A 432 -59.66 -8.77 -36.57
CA GLY A 432 -60.30 -7.82 -37.51
C GLY A 432 -60.22 -8.23 -38.98
N GLY A 433 -59.48 -9.28 -39.31
CA GLY A 433 -59.37 -9.86 -40.66
C GLY A 433 -60.25 -11.09 -40.92
N ALA A 434 -61.02 -11.53 -39.92
CA ALA A 434 -62.08 -12.53 -40.01
C ALA A 434 -63.43 -11.82 -39.94
#